data_AF-A8MBI6-F1
#
_entry.id   AF-A8MBI6-F1
#
_cell.length_a   1.000
_cell.length_b   1.000
_cell.length_c   1.000
_cell.angle_alpha   90.00
_cell.angle_beta   90.00
_cell.angle_gamma   90.00
#
_symmetry.space_group_name_H-M   'P 1'
#
loop_
_entity.id
_entity.type
_entity.pdbx_description
1 polymer ?
#
loop_
_entity_poly.entity_id
_entity_poly.type
_entity_poly.pdbx_seq_one_letter_code
_entity_poly.pdbx_strand_id
1 'polypeptide(L)'
;MLKSVYANGYLIHMNKWVAVALMILMSTLPVLNAQATGQSYNYLGAGLAFGLAAGGAGIGMGIAGAAIASASIEKRDLLIFFLVLAFVETIALYGFVALILLR
;
A
#
# COMPACT_ATOMS: atom_id res chain seq x y z
N MET A 1 -20.43 35.55 32.67
CA MET A 1 -19.22 35.06 33.38
C MET A 1 -19.49 33.90 34.35
N LEU A 2 -20.69 33.74 34.95
CA LEU A 2 -20.95 32.70 35.96
C LEU A 2 -21.09 31.25 35.44
N LYS A 3 -21.40 30.99 34.16
CA LYS A 3 -21.47 29.61 33.62
C LYS A 3 -20.11 28.89 33.52
N SER A 4 -19.00 29.64 33.49
CA SER A 4 -17.64 29.08 33.41
C SER A 4 -17.15 28.55 34.78
N VAL A 5 -17.70 29.07 35.87
CA VAL A 5 -17.35 28.64 37.24
C VAL A 5 -18.10 27.36 37.64
N TYR A 6 -19.35 27.17 37.21
CA TYR A 6 -20.11 25.94 37.52
C TYR A 6 -19.64 24.71 36.73
N ALA A 7 -18.99 24.89 35.57
CA ALA A 7 -18.33 23.80 34.85
C ALA A 7 -17.06 23.31 35.57
N ASN A 8 -16.41 24.17 36.37
CA ASN A 8 -15.29 23.79 37.21
C ASN A 8 -15.74 23.03 38.47
N GLY A 9 -16.94 23.30 39.01
CA GLY A 9 -17.45 22.67 40.24
C GLY A 9 -17.74 21.17 40.16
N TYR A 10 -18.17 20.67 38.99
CA TYR A 10 -18.46 19.24 38.82
C TYR A 10 -17.21 18.39 38.58
N LEU A 11 -16.10 18.99 38.12
CA LEU A 11 -14.83 18.28 37.92
C LEU A 11 -14.04 18.08 39.23
N ILE A 12 -14.34 18.86 40.28
CA ILE A 12 -13.66 18.77 41.59
C ILE A 12 -14.30 17.75 42.55
N HIS A 13 -15.57 17.40 42.36
CA HIS A 13 -16.25 16.37 43.15
C HIS A 13 -16.16 14.96 42.56
N MET A 14 -15.76 14.84 41.28
CA MET A 14 -15.36 13.56 40.72
C MET A 14 -13.96 13.20 41.23
N ASN A 15 -13.74 11.93 41.56
CA ASN A 15 -12.42 11.43 41.96
C ASN A 15 -11.37 11.97 40.99
N LYS A 16 -10.38 12.72 41.49
CA LYS A 16 -9.32 13.35 40.68
C LYS A 16 -8.63 12.33 39.77
N TRP A 17 -8.54 11.08 40.20
CA TRP A 17 -8.02 9.96 39.41
C TRP A 17 -8.92 9.54 38.26
N VAL A 18 -10.25 9.59 38.43
CA VAL A 18 -11.22 9.29 37.35
C VAL A 18 -11.22 10.40 36.31
N ALA A 19 -11.12 11.66 36.73
CA ALA A 19 -11.01 12.80 35.80
C ALA A 19 -9.73 12.71 34.95
N VAL A 20 -8.59 12.35 35.56
CA VAL A 20 -7.33 12.15 34.84
C VAL A 20 -7.40 10.94 33.91
N ALA A 21 -7.97 9.81 34.35
CA ALA A 21 -8.16 8.64 33.48
C ALA A 21 -9.04 8.94 32.26
N LEU A 22 -10.11 9.72 32.45
CA LEU A 22 -11.01 10.12 31.37
C LEU A 22 -10.31 11.08 30.39
N MET A 23 -9.51 12.03 30.88
CA MET A 23 -8.74 12.92 30.01
C MET A 23 -7.70 12.17 29.18
N ILE A 24 -7.01 11.19 29.78
CA ILE A 24 -6.06 10.32 29.05
C ILE A 24 -6.82 9.52 27.98
N LEU A 25 -7.96 8.91 28.32
CA LEU A 25 -8.79 8.16 27.37
C LEU A 25 -9.31 9.04 26.21
N MET A 26 -9.74 10.28 26.48
CA MET A 26 -10.20 11.19 25.44
C MET A 26 -9.04 11.69 24.55
N SER A 27 -7.81 11.76 25.07
CA SER A 27 -6.62 12.19 24.31
C SER A 27 -6.10 11.13 23.34
N THR A 28 -6.42 9.85 23.54
CA THR A 28 -6.00 8.77 22.63
C THR A 28 -6.97 8.53 21.48
N LEU A 29 -8.21 9.05 21.54
CA LEU A 29 -9.20 8.96 20.46
C LEU A 29 -8.67 9.50 19.11
N PRO A 30 -8.08 10.71 19.01
CA PRO A 30 -7.53 11.19 17.74
C PRO A 30 -6.36 10.35 17.23
N VAL A 31 -5.61 9.69 18.12
CA VAL A 31 -4.48 8.82 17.77
C VAL A 31 -4.98 7.50 17.14
N LEU A 32 -6.06 6.93 17.68
CA LEU A 32 -6.76 5.76 17.11
C LEU A 32 -7.28 6.04 15.68
N ASN A 33 -7.83 7.24 15.44
CA ASN A 33 -8.31 7.63 14.10
C ASN A 33 -7.16 7.94 13.12
N ALA A 34 -6.01 8.43 13.61
CA ALA A 34 -4.84 8.76 12.79
C ALA A 34 -4.07 7.51 12.31
N GLN A 35 -4.07 6.42 13.09
CA GLN A 35 -3.47 5.15 12.67
C GLN A 35 -4.28 4.40 11.61
N ALA A 36 -5.58 4.69 11.49
CA ALA A 36 -6.49 3.91 10.66
C ALA A 36 -6.60 4.38 9.21
N THR A 37 -6.19 5.60 8.83
CA THR A 37 -6.85 6.27 7.69
C THR A 37 -6.01 6.57 6.44
N GLY A 38 -4.68 6.48 6.45
CA GLY A 38 -3.90 6.84 5.25
C GLY A 38 -2.78 5.87 4.91
N GLN A 39 -1.86 5.68 5.84
CA GLN A 39 -0.61 4.97 5.53
C GLN A 39 -0.84 3.48 5.27
N SER A 40 -1.65 2.79 6.10
CA SER A 40 -1.86 1.35 5.99
C SER A 40 -2.46 0.91 4.64
N TYR A 41 -3.38 1.68 4.07
CA TYR A 41 -3.99 1.37 2.78
C TYR A 41 -3.05 1.63 1.60
N ASN A 42 -2.13 2.58 1.73
CA ASN A 42 -1.14 2.89 0.70
C ASN A 42 -0.18 1.71 0.47
N TYR A 43 0.31 1.08 1.53
CA TYR A 43 1.15 -0.13 1.42
C TYR A 43 0.42 -1.30 0.76
N LEU A 44 -0.87 -1.50 1.11
CA LEU A 44 -1.70 -2.54 0.50
C LEU A 44 -1.95 -2.26 -0.98
N GLY A 45 -2.26 -1.01 -1.35
CA GLY A 45 -2.42 -0.58 -2.74
C GLY A 45 -1.12 -0.72 -3.55
N ALA A 46 0.02 -0.37 -2.96
CA ALA A 46 1.33 -0.43 -3.60
C ALA A 46 1.72 -1.88 -3.92
N GLY A 47 1.50 -2.79 -2.97
CA GLY A 47 1.74 -4.22 -3.15
C GLY A 47 0.81 -4.84 -4.20
N LEU A 48 -0.49 -4.49 -4.19
CA LEU A 48 -1.46 -4.98 -5.17
C LEU A 48 -1.15 -4.50 -6.60
N ALA A 49 -0.78 -3.22 -6.76
CA ALA A 49 -0.46 -2.65 -8.07
C ALA A 49 0.72 -3.39 -8.73
N PHE A 50 1.83 -3.59 -8.00
CA PHE A 50 2.97 -4.32 -8.54
C PHE A 50 2.67 -5.83 -8.66
N GLY A 51 2.02 -6.44 -7.69
CA GLY A 51 1.71 -7.87 -7.71
C GLY A 51 0.86 -8.28 -8.91
N LEU A 52 -0.17 -7.50 -9.25
CA LEU A 52 -1.01 -7.76 -10.43
C LEU A 52 -0.27 -7.49 -11.74
N ALA A 53 0.53 -6.41 -11.81
CA ALA A 53 1.32 -6.09 -12.99
C ALA A 53 2.41 -7.16 -13.27
N ALA A 54 3.15 -7.56 -12.23
CA ALA A 54 4.17 -8.61 -12.31
C ALA A 54 3.56 -9.98 -12.60
N GLY A 55 2.39 -10.29 -12.04
CA GLY A 55 1.65 -11.50 -12.34
C GLY A 55 1.26 -11.59 -13.83
N GLY A 56 0.70 -10.51 -14.39
CA GLY A 56 0.34 -10.45 -15.81
C GLY A 56 1.56 -10.55 -16.73
N ALA A 57 2.64 -9.83 -16.41
CA ALA A 57 3.89 -9.87 -17.16
C ALA A 57 4.54 -11.27 -17.11
N GLY A 58 4.53 -11.94 -15.95
CA GLY A 58 5.08 -13.29 -15.79
C GLY A 58 4.37 -14.32 -16.68
N ILE A 59 3.04 -14.26 -16.79
CA ILE A 59 2.27 -15.15 -17.67
C ILE A 59 2.63 -14.87 -19.14
N GLY A 60 2.62 -13.61 -19.56
CA GLY A 60 2.99 -13.23 -20.92
C GLY A 60 4.41 -13.65 -21.29
N MET A 61 5.35 -13.47 -20.36
CA MET A 61 6.77 -13.81 -20.54
C MET A 61 6.98 -15.33 -20.60
N GLY A 62 6.24 -16.11 -19.80
CA GLY A 62 6.29 -17.57 -19.87
C GLY A 62 5.82 -18.12 -21.22
N ILE A 63 4.71 -17.60 -21.74
CA ILE A 63 4.16 -18.04 -23.04
C ILE A 63 5.07 -17.61 -24.19
N ALA A 64 5.44 -16.33 -24.24
CA ALA A 64 6.30 -15.79 -25.29
C ALA A 64 7.71 -16.42 -25.24
N GLY A 65 8.25 -16.63 -24.05
CA GLY A 65 9.57 -17.23 -23.84
C GLY A 65 9.61 -18.68 -24.31
N ALA A 66 8.58 -19.47 -24.01
CA ALA A 66 8.47 -20.84 -24.50
C ALA A 66 8.39 -20.91 -26.04
N ALA A 67 7.62 -20.01 -26.66
CA ALA A 67 7.51 -19.93 -28.12
C ALA A 67 8.83 -19.53 -28.79
N ILE A 68 9.55 -18.55 -28.23
CA ILE A 68 10.85 -18.12 -28.76
C ILE A 68 11.89 -19.23 -28.58
N ALA A 69 11.91 -19.90 -27.42
CA ALA A 69 12.86 -20.98 -27.14
C ALA A 69 12.70 -22.16 -28.10
N SER A 70 11.47 -22.61 -28.38
CA SER A 70 11.23 -23.70 -29.33
C SER A 70 11.55 -23.31 -30.76
N ALA A 71 11.18 -22.10 -31.18
CA ALA A 71 11.46 -21.61 -32.53
C ALA A 71 12.96 -21.38 -32.78
N SER A 72 13.71 -21.00 -31.76
CA SER A 72 15.16 -20.75 -31.85
C SER A 72 15.99 -22.01 -32.10
N ILE A 73 15.44 -23.19 -31.76
CA ILE A 73 16.07 -24.48 -32.07
C ILE A 73 16.00 -24.76 -33.57
N GLU A 74 14.91 -24.38 -34.24
CA GLU A 74 14.72 -24.59 -35.67
C GLU A 74 15.50 -23.56 -36.51
N LYS A 75 15.50 -22.29 -36.09
CA LYS A 75 16.20 -21.20 -36.79
C LYS A 75 16.89 -20.27 -35.81
N ARG A 76 18.23 -20.23 -35.86
CA ARG A 76 19.05 -19.42 -34.94
C ARG A 76 18.81 -17.91 -35.08
N ASP A 77 18.38 -17.44 -36.24
CA ASP A 77 18.05 -16.02 -36.47
C ASP A 77 16.82 -15.55 -35.68
N LEU A 78 15.98 -16.47 -35.22
CA LEU A 78 14.79 -16.13 -34.42
C LEU A 78 15.13 -15.73 -32.98
N LEU A 79 16.37 -15.91 -32.53
CA LEU A 79 16.83 -15.43 -31.22
C LEU A 79 16.69 -13.91 -31.07
N ILE A 80 16.67 -13.15 -32.18
CA ILE A 80 16.44 -11.70 -32.15
C ILE A 80 15.07 -11.34 -31.55
N PHE A 81 14.08 -12.25 -31.64
CA PHE A 81 12.75 -12.06 -31.06
C PHE A 81 12.74 -12.16 -29.54
N PHE A 82 13.84 -12.53 -28.89
CA PHE A 82 13.98 -12.41 -27.43
C PHE A 82 13.75 -10.97 -26.95
N LEU A 83 13.98 -9.97 -27.80
CA LEU A 83 13.66 -8.56 -27.52
C LEU A 83 12.16 -8.34 -27.21
N VAL A 84 11.26 -9.18 -27.72
CA VAL A 84 9.82 -9.14 -27.39
C VAL A 84 9.59 -9.35 -25.89
N LEU A 85 10.42 -10.16 -25.22
CA LEU A 85 10.31 -10.38 -23.78
C LEU A 85 10.63 -9.12 -22.96
N ALA A 86 11.53 -8.26 -23.45
CA ALA A 86 11.82 -6.98 -22.82
C ALA A 86 10.61 -6.02 -22.89
N PHE A 87 9.82 -6.06 -23.97
CA PHE A 87 8.57 -5.30 -24.04
C PHE A 87 7.53 -5.81 -23.03
N VAL A 88 7.45 -7.12 -22.82
CA VAL A 88 6.56 -7.72 -21.80
C VAL A 88 6.99 -7.31 -20.38
N GLU A 89 8.29 -7.27 -20.11
CA GLU A 89 8.84 -6.83 -18.81
C GLU A 89 8.47 -5.37 -18.48
N THR A 90 8.34 -4.52 -19.50
CA THR A 90 8.02 -3.10 -19.32
C THR A 90 6.68 -2.91 -18.59
N ILE A 91 5.71 -3.82 -18.77
CA ILE A 91 4.43 -3.80 -18.04
C ILE A 91 4.65 -3.99 -16.53
N ALA A 92 5.54 -4.90 -16.13
CA ALA A 92 5.90 -5.08 -14.72
C ALA A 92 6.63 -3.85 -14.17
N LEU A 93 7.49 -3.21 -14.96
CA LEU A 93 8.20 -1.99 -14.56
C LEU A 93 7.25 -0.82 -14.33
N TYR A 94 6.17 -0.67 -15.12
CA TYR A 94 5.13 0.32 -14.82
C TYR A 94 4.47 0.07 -13.45
N GLY A 95 4.19 -1.19 -13.13
CA GLY A 95 3.69 -1.57 -11.80
C GLY A 95 4.70 -1.33 -10.68
N PHE A 96 6.00 -1.52 -10.96
CA PHE A 96 7.07 -1.27 -9.99
C PHE A 96 7.25 0.24 -9.71
N VAL A 97 7.14 1.07 -10.74
CA VAL A 97 7.11 2.54 -10.58
C VAL A 97 5.92 2.95 -9.71
N ALA A 98 4.72 2.38 -9.95
CA ALA A 98 3.55 2.66 -9.12
C ALA A 98 3.76 2.26 -7.64
N LEU A 99 4.44 1.13 -7.39
CA LEU A 99 4.80 0.71 -6.03
C LEU A 99 5.71 1.71 -5.33
N ILE A 100 6.73 2.24 -6.03
CA ILE A 100 7.65 3.24 -5.47
C ILE A 100 6.91 4.56 -5.19
N LEU A 101 5.98 4.94 -6.06
CA LEU A 101 5.26 6.21 -5.94
C LEU A 101 4.17 6.19 -4.86
N LEU A 102 3.51 5.05 -4.64
CA LEU A 102 2.41 4.92 -3.68
C LEU A 102 2.90 4.59 -2.26
N ARG A 103 4.19 4.26 -2.12
CA ARG A 103 4.83 3.91 -0.86
C ARG A 103 5.23 5.15 -0.05
#